data_AF-A0A6P0VBX6-F1
#
_entry.id   AF-A0A6P0VBX6-F1
#
_cell.length_a   1.000
_cell.length_b   1.000
_cell.length_c   1.000
_cell.angle_alpha   90.00
_cell.angle_beta   90.00
_cell.angle_gamma   90.00
#
_symmetry.space_group_name_H-M   'P 1'
#
loop_
_entity.id
_entity.type
_entity.pdbx_description
1 polymer ?
#
loop_
_entity_poly.entity_id
_entity_poly.type
_entity_poly.pdbx_seq_one_letter_code
_entity_poly.pdbx_strand_id
1 'polypeptide(L)' 'MTYTPLKLTFEQYLEYDDDTDNRYELRNGELVEMPPASPLHSDIVEFL' A
#
# COMPACT_ATOMS: atom_id res chain seq x y z
N MET A 1 7.34 2.92 -20.00
CA MET A 1 8.12 2.61 -18.79
C MET A 1 7.69 1.22 -18.34
N THR A 2 8.62 0.28 -18.18
CA THR A 2 8.31 -1.08 -17.73
C THR A 2 8.34 -1.09 -16.20
N TYR A 3 7.18 -1.28 -15.57
CA TYR A 3 7.08 -1.50 -14.12
C TYR A 3 7.34 -2.97 -13.83
N THR A 4 8.34 -3.26 -13.02
CA THR A 4 8.57 -4.61 -12.50
C THR A 4 7.93 -4.69 -11.11
N PRO A 5 6.89 -5.52 -10.91
CA PRO A 5 6.26 -5.66 -9.61
C PRO A 5 7.24 -6.25 -8.60
N LEU A 6 7.36 -5.61 -7.44
CA LEU A 6 8.12 -6.13 -6.32
C LEU A 6 7.33 -7.27 -5.68
N LYS A 7 7.94 -8.47 -5.61
CA LYS A 7 7.29 -9.64 -5.01
C LYS A 7 7.88 -9.97 -3.65
N LEU A 8 7.01 -10.13 -2.66
CA LEU A 8 7.36 -10.41 -1.26
C LEU A 8 6.55 -11.59 -0.72
N THR A 9 7.13 -12.31 0.24
CA THR A 9 6.35 -13.16 1.15
C THR A 9 5.57 -12.31 2.15
N PHE A 10 4.63 -12.92 2.87
CA PHE A 10 3.90 -12.21 3.92
C PHE A 10 4.82 -11.74 5.05
N GLU A 11 5.81 -12.55 5.44
CA GLU A 11 6.80 -12.19 6.47
C GLU A 11 7.66 -11.00 6.03
N GLN A 12 8.15 -11.01 4.78
CA GLN A 12 8.91 -9.89 4.22
C GLN A 12 8.08 -8.60 4.12
N TYR A 13 6.79 -8.72 3.82
CA TYR A 13 5.87 -7.58 3.80
C TYR A 13 5.68 -6.94 5.19
N LEU A 14 5.62 -7.75 6.26
CA LEU A 14 5.47 -7.22 7.62
C LEU A 14 6.68 -6.43 8.11
N GLU A 15 7.87 -6.74 7.58
CA GLU A 15 9.13 -6.06 7.90
C GLU A 15 9.54 -5.04 6.83
N TYR A 16 8.71 -4.83 5.80
CA TYR A 16 9.02 -3.93 4.70
C TYR A 16 8.95 -2.46 5.15
N ASP A 17 10.03 -1.74 4.91
CA ASP A 17 10.16 -0.30 5.09
C ASP A 17 11.03 0.23 3.93
N ASP A 18 10.56 1.28 3.27
CA ASP A 18 11.27 1.95 2.17
C ASP A 18 11.86 3.31 2.57
N ASP A 19 11.96 3.57 3.88
CA ASP A 19 12.37 4.83 4.49
C ASP A 19 11.43 6.00 4.14
N THR A 20 10.19 5.71 3.74
CA THR A 20 9.15 6.71 3.48
C THR A 20 7.93 6.50 4.39
N ASP A 21 6.95 7.41 4.32
CA ASP A 21 5.67 7.27 5.01
C ASP A 21 4.59 6.62 4.10
N ASN A 22 5.01 6.01 2.98
CA ASN A 22 4.11 5.35 2.06
C ASN A 22 3.49 4.11 2.71
N ARG A 23 2.25 3.82 2.32
CA ARG A 23 1.52 2.65 2.77
C ARG A 23 1.36 1.70 1.60
N TYR A 24 1.48 0.42 1.86
CA TYR A 24 1.43 -0.61 0.82
C TYR A 24 0.45 -1.72 1.20
N GLU A 25 -0.02 -2.44 0.19
CA GLU A 25 -0.84 -3.64 0.30
C GLU A 25 -0.14 -4.81 -0.38
N LEU A 26 -0.20 -5.99 0.25
CA LEU A 26 0.28 -7.23 -0.37
C LEU A 26 -0.84 -7.90 -1.15
N ARG A 27 -0.81 -7.78 -2.48
CA ARG A 27 -1.82 -8.36 -3.39
C ARG A 27 -1.22 -9.50 -4.20
N ASN A 28 -1.59 -10.75 -3.86
CA ASN A 28 -1.07 -11.96 -4.52
C ASN A 28 0.47 -12.04 -4.52
N GLY A 29 1.09 -11.59 -3.43
CA GLY A 29 2.55 -11.55 -3.30
C GLY A 29 3.21 -10.34 -3.98
N GLU A 30 2.45 -9.43 -4.60
CA GLU A 30 2.95 -8.17 -5.16
C GLU A 30 2.72 -7.03 -4.17
N LEU A 31 3.74 -6.19 -3.99
CA LEU A 31 3.63 -4.98 -3.19
C LEU A 31 3.01 -3.86 -4.04
N VAL A 32 1.85 -3.36 -3.61
CA VAL A 32 1.10 -2.31 -4.30
C VAL A 32 0.98 -1.10 -3.38
N GLU A 33 1.37 0.09 -3.85
CA GLU A 33 1.24 1.33 -3.08
C GLU A 33 -0.24 1.72 -2.92
N MET A 34 -0.64 2.05 -1.70
CA MET A 34 -1.96 2.57 -1.38
C MET A 34 -1.93 4.10 -1.50
N PRO A 35 -2.70 4.70 -2.43
CA PRO A 35 -2.76 6.14 -2.54
C PRO A 35 -3.38 6.78 -1.30
N PRO A 36 -3.02 8.04 -0.98
CA PRO A 36 -3.63 8.74 0.14
C PRO A 36 -5.15 8.91 -0.07
N ALA A 37 -5.88 8.90 1.04
CA ALA A 37 -7.31 9.16 1.05
C ALA A 37 -7.62 10.54 0.45
N SER A 38 -8.66 10.62 -0.38
CA SER A 38 -9.23 11.91 -0.77
C SER A 38 -10.08 12.49 0.38
N PRO A 39 -10.32 13.82 0.41
CA PRO A 39 -11.19 14.41 1.43
C PRO A 39 -12.57 13.74 1.50
N LEU A 40 -13.19 13.46 0.35
CA LEU A 40 -14.49 12.76 0.30
C LEU A 40 -14.40 11.34 0.88
N HIS A 41 -13.28 10.63 0.66
CA HIS A 41 -13.08 9.32 1.28
C HIS A 41 -13.02 9.43 2.80
N SER A 42 -12.31 10.43 3.33
CA SER A 42 -12.26 10.71 4.77
C SER A 42 -13.65 11.05 5.33
N ASP A 43 -14.42 11.91 4.66
CA ASP A 43 -15.78 12.28 5.09
C ASP A 43 -16.71 11.06 5.15
N ILE A 44 -16.62 10.16 4.17
CA ILE A 44 -17.42 8.93 4.13
C ILE A 44 -17.01 7.98 5.26
N VAL A 45 -15.71 7.83 5.53
CA VAL A 45 -15.20 6.97 6.62
C VAL A 45 -15.60 7.50 7.99
N GLU A 46 -15.63 8.82 8.19
CA GLU A 46 -16.08 9.43 9.45
C GLU A 46 -17.59 9.26 9.67
N PHE A 47 -18.38 9.25 8.59
CA PHE A 47 -19.83 9.11 8.65
C PHE A 47 -20.32 7.68 8.95
N LEU A 48 -19.65 6.66 8.39
CA LEU A 48 -20.06 5.24 8.45
C LEU A 48 -19.64 4.55 9.75
#